data_AF-A0A529HWZ4-F1
#
_entry.id   AF-A0A529HWZ4-F1
#
_cell.length_a   1.000
_cell.length_b   1.000
_cell.length_c   1.000
_cell.angle_alpha   90.00
_cell.angle_beta   90.00
_cell.angle_gamma   90.00
#
_symmetry.space_group_name_H-M   'P 1'
#
loop_
_entity.id
_entity.type
_entity.pdbx_description
1 polymer ?
#
loop_
_entity_poly.entity_id
_entity_poly.type
_entity_poly.pdbx_seq_one_letter_code
_entity_poly.pdbx_strand_id
1 'polypeptide(L)' 'IGTVFEGRVEAEVDVGPFKGIRPSVGGWAQIIGHNTIFVDDRDPLAHGFQIR' A
#
# COMPACT_ATOMS: atom_id res chain seq x y z
N ILE A 1 1.17 -9.50 -16.04
CA ILE A 1 2.49 -9.00 -15.59
C ILE A 1 2.91 -9.88 -14.43
N GLY A 2 4.00 -10.64 -14.58
CA GLY A 2 4.53 -11.50 -13.52
C GLY A 2 5.38 -10.72 -12.53
N THR A 3 4.82 -9.67 -11.93
CA THR A 3 5.53 -8.86 -10.94
C THR A 3 5.86 -9.75 -9.74
N VAL A 4 7.14 -9.78 -9.37
CA VAL A 4 7.63 -10.57 -8.22
C VAL A 4 7.95 -9.63 -7.07
N PHE A 5 7.57 -10.05 -5.86
CA PHE A 5 8.00 -9.45 -4.61
C PHE A 5 8.92 -10.41 -3.89
N GLU A 6 9.98 -9.88 -3.29
CA GLU A 6 10.94 -10.67 -2.50
C GLU A 6 10.54 -10.62 -1.03
N GLY A 7 10.19 -11.75 -0.45
CA GLY A 7 9.86 -11.86 0.97
C GLY A 7 10.97 -12.53 1.76
N ARG A 8 11.27 -12.02 2.96
CA ARG A 8 12.21 -12.67 3.90
C ARG A 8 11.73 -12.60 5.34
N VAL A 9 11.98 -13.66 6.10
CA VAL A 9 11.84 -13.67 7.56
C VAL A 9 13.10 -13.08 8.16
N GLU A 10 12.98 -11.89 8.76
CA GLU A 10 14.12 -11.17 9.34
C GLU A 10 14.41 -11.61 10.78
N ALA A 11 13.38 -11.99 11.53
CA ALA A 11 13.50 -12.51 12.88
C ALA A 11 12.20 -13.20 13.31
N GLU A 12 12.30 -14.08 14.31
CA GLU A 12 11.18 -14.46 15.15
C GLU A 12 10.97 -13.38 16.23
N VAL A 13 9.71 -13.10 16.57
CA VAL A 13 9.33 -12.12 17.58
C VAL A 13 8.15 -12.61 18.39
N ASP A 14 7.99 -12.12 19.62
CA ASP A 14 6.78 -12.32 20.42
C ASP A 14 5.77 -11.21 20.13
N VAL A 15 4.52 -11.58 19.84
CA VAL A 15 3.38 -10.67 19.66
C VAL A 15 2.32 -11.02 20.70
N GLY A 16 2.41 -10.35 21.85
CA GLY A 16 1.61 -10.71 23.02
C GLY A 16 1.88 -12.17 23.42
N PRO A 17 0.86 -13.04 23.49
CA PRO A 17 1.04 -14.45 23.86
C PRO A 17 1.46 -15.35 22.67
N PHE A 18 1.65 -14.81 21.46
CA PHE A 18 1.90 -15.61 20.25
C PHE A 18 3.33 -15.42 19.73
N LYS A 19 3.91 -16.51 19.17
CA LYS A 19 5.10 -16.41 18.32
C LYS A 19 4.73 -15.85 16.95
N GLY A 20 5.52 -14.90 16.48
CA GLY A 20 5.38 -14.26 15.19
C GLY A 20 6.72 -14.07 14.50
N ILE A 21 6.68 -13.43 13.34
CA ILE A 21 7.88 -13.06 12.59
C ILE A 21 7.90 -11.57 12.32
N ARG A 22 9.09 -11.01 12.19
CA ARG A 22 9.32 -9.73 11.53
C ARG A 22 9.63 -10.02 10.06
N PRO A 23 8.69 -9.84 9.12
CA PRO A 23 8.97 -10.01 7.71
C PRO A 23 9.56 -8.73 7.10
N SER A 24 10.27 -8.89 5.99
CA SER A 24 10.56 -7.84 5.03
C SER A 24 9.95 -8.19 3.67
N VAL A 25 9.57 -7.17 2.91
CA VAL A 25 9.06 -7.32 1.54
C VAL A 25 9.74 -6.28 0.65
N GLY A 26 10.45 -6.77 -0.36
CA GLY A 26 11.05 -5.98 -1.43
C GLY A 26 10.17 -5.98 -2.67
N GLY A 27 10.06 -4.84 -3.33
CA GLY A 27 9.38 -4.67 -4.61
C GLY A 27 9.93 -3.44 -5.32
N TRP A 28 9.44 -3.19 -6.53
CA TRP A 28 9.84 -2.02 -7.30
C TRP A 28 8.64 -1.10 -7.54
N ALA A 29 8.91 0.20 -7.58
CA ALA A 29 7.95 1.22 -7.95
C ALA A 29 8.60 2.18 -8.95
N GLN A 30 7.78 2.77 -9.83
CA GLN A 30 8.21 3.78 -10.80
C GLN A 30 7.30 5.00 -10.71
N ILE A 31 7.88 6.17 -10.95
CA ILE A 31 7.13 7.41 -11.11
C ILE A 31 6.41 7.37 -12.45
N ILE A 32 5.10 7.50 -12.43
CA ILE A 32 4.25 7.50 -13.64
C ILE A 32 3.65 8.87 -13.97
N GLY A 33 3.82 9.85 -13.09
CA GLY A 33 3.30 11.20 -13.30
C GLY A 33 3.39 12.07 -12.04
N HIS A 34 3.22 13.36 -12.24
CA HIS A 34 3.09 14.36 -11.18
C HIS A 34 1.75 15.06 -11.38
N ASN A 35 0.83 14.86 -10.43
CA ASN A 35 -0.53 15.36 -10.55
C ASN A 35 -0.75 16.55 -9.62
N THR A 36 -1.50 17.54 -10.11
CA THR A 36 -2.12 18.57 -9.26
C THR A 36 -3.61 18.27 -9.24
N ILE A 37 -4.14 17.93 -8.07
CA ILE A 37 -5.56 17.58 -7.89
C ILE A 37 -6.26 18.80 -7.28
N PHE A 38 -7.33 19.26 -7.93
CA PHE A 38 -8.19 20.32 -7.44
C PHE A 38 -9.53 19.74 -7.01
N VAL A 39 -10.02 20.15 -5.85
CA VAL A 39 -11.31 19.73 -5.30
C VAL A 39 -12.08 20.99 -4.94
N ASP A 40 -13.30 21.14 -5.47
CA ASP A 40 -14.22 22.23 -5.16
C ASP A 40 -15.28 21.70 -4.18
N ASP A 41 -15.49 22.39 -3.06
CA ASP A 41 -16.48 21.99 -2.05
C ASP A 41 -17.93 22.00 -2.57
N ARG A 42 -18.18 22.63 -3.74
CA ARG A 42 -19.49 22.62 -4.40
C ARG A 42 -19.71 21.42 -5.31
N ASP A 43 -18.66 20.65 -5.60
CA ASP A 43 -18.77 19.43 -6.39
C ASP A 43 -19.50 18.34 -5.56
N PRO A 44 -20.69 17.86 -5.98
CA PRO A 44 -21.43 16.83 -5.25
C PRO A 44 -20.67 15.50 -5.15
N LEU A 45 -19.62 15.31 -5.93
CA LEU A 45 -18.77 14.13 -5.97
C LEU A 45 -17.33 14.42 -5.54
N ALA A 46 -17.08 15.52 -4.81
CA ALA A 46 -15.76 15.96 -4.32
C ALA A 46 -14.97 14.86 -3.57
N HIS A 47 -15.67 13.92 -2.95
CA HIS A 47 -15.07 12.80 -2.19
C HIS A 47 -14.99 11.49 -2.99
N GLY A 48 -15.32 11.53 -4.29
CA GLY A 48 -15.40 10.37 -5.15
C GLY A 48 -16.62 9.50 -4.86
N PHE A 49 -16.76 8.45 -5.66
CA PHE A 49 -17.77 7.41 -5.50
C PHE A 49 -17.18 6.10 -6.05
N GLN A 50 -17.71 4.97 -5.61
CA GLN A 50 -17.32 3.65 -6.10
C GLN A 50 -18.56 2.93 -6.63
N ILE A 51 -18.44 2.42 -7.85
CA ILE A 51 -19.38 1.45 -8.43
C ILE A 51 -18.62 0.13 -8.55
N ARG A 52 -19.31 -0.98 -8.29
CA ARG A 52 -18.75 -2.33 -8.40
C ARG A 52 -19.16 -2.97 -9.72
#